data_AF-A0A379X4P7-F1
#
_entry.id   AF-A0A379X4P7-F1
#
_cell.length_a   1.000
_cell.length_b   1.000
_cell.length_c   1.000
_cell.angle_alpha   90.00
_cell.angle_beta   90.00
_cell.angle_gamma   90.00
#
_symmetry.space_group_name_H-M   'P 1'
#
loop_
_entity.id
_entity.type
_entity.pdbx_description
1 polymer ?
#
loop_
_entity_poly.entity_id
_entity_poly.type
_entity_poly.pdbx_seq_one_letter_code
_entity_poly.pdbx_strand_id
1 'polypeptide(L)'
;MTEPVVGLYALRTFRVESASGRLLPVTTYTAARGNSAWDGGVCVAECVEPTSDPHRPPSEQCGCGIYGFGDLQTLRTEYRQAHAIVAVIALEGTVLEGERGYRAEAARIVALWADSTILGAELVARIRGHLPDVAHFDDVEELIAAHPGLRHTRPPRPAGDTSGALRTGRRRGLLVGRWPVQRAHAVAVGRWWIRVGMWVSVLGWHGFVGADALLGLGRLTDALIDVGRSATAAALTLGAPDEMWWGLLPLAVVAGLYIIAPTRTLARRFMYPAAVAARVTSASSIVAALLDHPSVARAPVVWLTAVTVSVLIVIVRSDPSRNGLGGTLIRRSTLG
;
A
#
# COMPACT_ATOMS: atom_id res chain seq x y z
N MET A 1 -27.36 6.94 35.14
CA MET A 1 -27.63 7.51 33.81
C MET A 1 -26.77 8.74 33.67
N THR A 2 -25.86 8.77 32.72
CA THR A 2 -25.04 9.94 32.44
C THR A 2 -25.87 10.91 31.60
N GLU A 3 -25.93 12.18 32.00
CA GLU A 3 -26.60 13.22 31.23
C GLU A 3 -25.95 13.34 29.84
N PRO A 4 -26.72 13.46 28.73
CA PRO A 4 -26.15 13.57 27.40
C PRO A 4 -25.36 14.87 27.28
N VAL A 5 -24.04 14.75 27.09
CA VAL A 5 -23.17 15.90 26.87
C VAL A 5 -23.38 16.39 25.44
N VAL A 6 -24.01 17.56 25.30
CA VAL A 6 -24.16 18.25 24.01
C VAL A 6 -23.03 19.26 23.84
N GLY A 7 -22.45 19.35 22.65
CA GLY A 7 -21.44 20.36 22.32
C GLY A 7 -19.99 19.99 22.67
N LEU A 8 -19.69 18.70 22.81
CA LEU A 8 -18.31 18.24 22.94
C LEU A 8 -17.68 18.10 21.55
N TYR A 9 -16.56 18.80 21.34
CA TYR A 9 -15.83 18.79 20.07
C TYR A 9 -14.47 18.12 20.22
N ALA A 10 -13.99 17.50 19.15
CA ALA A 10 -12.66 16.95 19.07
C ALA A 10 -12.06 17.11 17.68
N LEU A 11 -10.75 16.96 17.57
CA LEU A 11 -10.01 17.02 16.31
C LEU A 11 -9.83 15.61 15.72
N ARG A 12 -9.95 15.51 14.40
CA ARG A 12 -9.70 14.27 13.65
C ARG A 12 -9.08 14.58 12.30
N THR A 13 -8.29 13.64 11.78
CA THR A 13 -7.76 13.70 10.41
C THR A 13 -8.26 12.51 9.59
N PHE A 14 -8.10 12.59 8.27
CA PHE A 14 -8.61 11.62 7.31
C PHE A 14 -7.55 11.25 6.28
N ARG A 15 -7.74 10.10 5.63
CA ARG A 15 -7.23 9.90 4.28
C ARG A 15 -8.26 10.46 3.31
N VAL A 16 -7.81 10.89 2.14
CA VAL A 16 -8.71 11.39 1.09
C VAL A 16 -8.58 10.47 -0.12
N GLU A 17 -9.70 9.95 -0.61
CA GLU A 17 -9.74 9.23 -1.89
C GLU A 17 -9.59 10.24 -3.03
N SER A 18 -8.48 10.20 -3.77
CA SER A 18 -8.15 11.26 -4.74
C SER A 18 -9.17 11.45 -5.87
N ALA A 19 -9.84 10.37 -6.29
CA ALA A 19 -10.79 10.38 -7.39
C ALA A 19 -12.10 11.08 -7.02
N SER A 20 -12.65 10.76 -5.85
CA SER A 20 -13.93 11.28 -5.38
C SER A 20 -13.78 12.51 -4.50
N GLY A 21 -12.73 12.59 -3.68
CA GLY A 21 -12.63 13.54 -2.56
C GLY A 21 -13.27 13.03 -1.28
N ARG A 22 -13.69 11.75 -1.22
CA ARG A 22 -14.28 11.16 -0.01
C ARG A 22 -13.28 11.06 1.13
N LEU A 23 -13.76 11.35 2.33
CA LEU A 23 -12.98 11.20 3.55
C LEU A 23 -13.02 9.74 4.01
N LEU A 24 -11.84 9.15 4.15
CA LEU A 24 -11.65 7.78 4.58
C LEU A 24 -11.03 7.76 5.99
N PRO A 25 -11.37 6.77 6.83
CA PRO A 25 -10.69 6.55 8.09
C PRO A 25 -9.18 6.40 7.90
N VAL A 26 -8.39 6.97 8.80
CA VAL A 26 -6.92 6.88 8.77
C VAL A 26 -6.46 5.44 8.96
N THR A 27 -7.13 4.69 9.83
CA THR A 27 -6.86 3.27 10.07
C THR A 27 -7.78 2.41 9.20
N THR A 28 -7.22 1.35 8.61
CA THR A 28 -7.92 0.42 7.72
C THR A 28 -8.81 -0.58 8.46
N TYR A 29 -8.71 -0.69 9.78
CA TYR A 29 -9.52 -1.64 10.56
C TYR A 29 -11.03 -1.40 10.44
N THR A 30 -11.46 -0.16 10.20
CA THR A 30 -12.87 0.18 9.94
C THR A 30 -13.31 -0.07 8.50
N ALA A 31 -12.40 -0.35 7.56
CA ALA A 31 -12.74 -0.56 6.15
C ALA A 31 -13.45 -1.90 5.90
N ALA A 32 -13.41 -2.84 6.85
CA ALA A 32 -13.98 -4.18 6.72
C ALA A 32 -15.53 -4.22 6.60
N ARG A 33 -16.23 -3.10 6.85
CA ARG A 33 -17.70 -3.01 6.68
C ARG A 33 -18.17 -1.93 5.70
N GLY A 34 -17.25 -1.33 4.94
CA GLY A 34 -17.58 -0.40 3.87
C GLY A 34 -16.79 0.92 3.94
N ASN A 35 -16.49 1.46 2.77
CA ASN A 35 -15.79 2.75 2.61
C ASN A 35 -16.68 3.97 2.95
N SER A 36 -17.85 3.78 3.56
CA SER A 36 -18.85 4.82 3.83
C SER A 36 -18.75 5.43 5.24
N ALA A 37 -17.71 5.12 6.01
CA ALA A 37 -17.62 5.47 7.42
C ALA A 37 -17.67 6.99 7.75
N TRP A 38 -17.72 7.88 6.76
CA TRP A 38 -17.89 9.33 6.94
C TRP A 38 -18.72 9.94 5.79
N ASP A 39 -19.65 9.17 5.21
CA ASP A 39 -20.51 9.66 4.13
C ASP A 39 -21.42 10.77 4.65
N GLY A 40 -21.50 11.89 3.91
CA GLY A 40 -22.18 13.10 4.38
C GLY A 40 -21.59 13.71 5.66
N GLY A 41 -20.36 13.32 6.04
CA GLY A 41 -19.69 13.83 7.23
C GLY A 41 -20.17 13.21 8.55
N VAL A 42 -20.99 12.16 8.52
CA VAL A 42 -21.49 11.48 9.73
C VAL A 42 -20.85 10.10 9.87
N CYS A 43 -20.54 9.71 11.11
CA CYS A 43 -20.00 8.41 11.44
C CYS A 43 -20.71 7.84 12.67
N VAL A 44 -21.08 6.57 12.61
CA VAL A 44 -21.54 5.79 13.77
C VAL A 44 -20.57 4.64 13.97
N ALA A 45 -20.07 4.47 15.19
CA ALA A 45 -19.16 3.40 15.54
C ALA A 45 -19.89 2.06 15.53
N GLU A 46 -19.23 1.06 14.97
CA GLU A 46 -19.67 -0.32 15.03
C GLU A 46 -18.53 -1.21 15.52
N CYS A 47 -18.89 -2.27 16.24
CA CYS A 47 -17.94 -3.31 16.61
C CYS A 47 -17.67 -4.22 15.40
N VAL A 48 -16.39 -4.34 15.04
CA VAL A 48 -15.97 -5.08 13.84
C VAL A 48 -16.01 -6.60 14.06
N GLU A 49 -15.68 -7.06 15.26
CA GLU A 49 -15.72 -8.49 15.61
C GLU A 49 -17.11 -8.89 16.11
N PRO A 50 -17.69 -10.00 15.60
CA PRO A 50 -18.77 -10.69 16.29
C PRO A 50 -18.18 -11.36 17.53
N THR A 51 -17.92 -10.57 18.58
CA THR A 51 -17.69 -11.13 19.89
C THR A 51 -18.95 -11.89 20.31
N SER A 52 -18.80 -12.99 21.05
CA SER A 52 -19.92 -13.80 21.53
C SER A 52 -20.97 -12.98 22.29
N ASP A 53 -20.55 -11.83 22.85
CA ASP A 53 -21.43 -10.82 23.42
C ASP A 53 -21.45 -9.56 22.55
N PRO A 54 -22.61 -9.20 21.94
CA PRO A 54 -22.76 -7.92 21.26
C PRO A 54 -22.63 -6.79 22.28
N HIS A 55 -21.65 -5.92 22.09
CA HIS A 55 -21.44 -4.76 22.94
C HIS A 55 -21.54 -3.48 22.11
N ARG A 56 -22.13 -2.45 22.72
CA ARG A 56 -22.31 -1.13 22.10
C ARG A 56 -20.99 -0.35 22.19
N PRO A 57 -20.41 0.09 21.07
CA PRO A 57 -19.26 0.99 21.11
C PRO A 57 -19.71 2.41 21.48
N PRO A 58 -18.91 3.16 22.23
CA PRO A 58 -17.73 2.72 22.97
C PRO A 58 -18.14 2.09 24.30
N SER A 59 -17.36 1.12 24.77
CA SER A 59 -17.44 0.62 26.15
C SER A 59 -16.04 0.56 26.75
N GLU A 60 -15.92 0.60 28.07
CA GLU A 60 -14.61 0.55 28.76
C GLU A 60 -13.80 -0.70 28.41
N GLN A 61 -14.50 -1.80 28.09
CA GLN A 61 -13.90 -3.10 27.74
C GLN A 61 -13.73 -3.29 26.23
N CYS A 62 -14.26 -2.38 25.41
CA CYS A 62 -14.21 -2.42 23.96
C CYS A 62 -13.18 -1.43 23.43
N GLY A 63 -12.42 -1.82 22.39
CA GLY A 63 -11.52 -0.92 21.65
C GLY A 63 -12.19 -0.13 20.52
N CYS A 64 -13.43 -0.45 20.16
CA CYS A 64 -14.17 0.16 19.06
C CYS A 64 -14.77 1.51 19.48
N GLY A 65 -14.89 2.41 18.51
CA GLY A 65 -15.39 3.77 18.73
C GLY A 65 -14.77 4.76 17.75
N ILE A 66 -15.35 5.96 17.70
CA ILE A 66 -14.82 7.08 16.94
C ILE A 66 -13.84 7.85 17.82
N TYR A 67 -12.58 7.86 17.42
CA TYR A 67 -11.53 8.55 18.17
C TYR A 67 -11.42 10.02 17.74
N GLY A 68 -11.36 10.92 18.70
CA GLY A 68 -11.07 12.35 18.50
C GLY A 68 -9.97 12.80 19.44
N PHE A 69 -9.21 13.83 19.06
CA PHE A 69 -8.10 14.38 19.83
C PHE A 69 -8.47 15.71 20.46
N GLY A 70 -7.93 15.96 21.66
CA GLY A 70 -8.16 17.20 22.39
C GLY A 70 -7.29 18.37 21.95
N ASP A 71 -6.30 18.16 21.08
CA ASP A 71 -5.42 19.23 20.60
C ASP A 71 -4.72 18.84 19.30
N LEU A 72 -4.29 19.85 18.54
CA LEU A 72 -3.71 19.68 17.21
C LEU A 72 -2.32 19.05 17.26
N GLN A 73 -1.54 19.34 18.30
CA GLN A 73 -0.18 18.82 18.43
C GLN A 73 -0.19 17.31 18.65
N THR A 74 -1.07 16.81 19.52
CA THR A 74 -1.27 15.38 19.76
C THR A 74 -1.78 14.71 18.49
N LEU A 75 -2.76 15.31 17.79
CA LEU A 75 -3.28 14.77 16.52
C LEU A 75 -2.16 14.63 15.47
N ARG A 76 -1.33 15.66 15.27
CA ARG A 76 -0.20 15.66 14.31
C ARG A 76 0.90 14.68 14.69
N THR A 77 1.13 14.51 15.99
CA THR A 77 2.11 13.53 16.50
C THR A 77 1.71 12.10 16.14
N GLU A 78 0.41 11.79 16.24
CA GLU A 78 -0.11 10.45 15.94
C GLU A 78 -0.30 10.20 14.44
N TYR A 79 -0.67 11.24 13.68
CA TYR A 79 -1.03 11.08 12.27
C TYR A 79 -0.44 12.18 11.38
N ARG A 80 0.45 11.78 10.47
CA ARG A 80 1.02 12.69 9.46
C ARG A 80 -0.02 13.36 8.57
N GLN A 81 -1.17 12.73 8.35
CA GLN A 81 -2.26 13.28 7.54
C GLN A 81 -2.81 14.60 8.11
N ALA A 82 -2.66 14.83 9.42
CA ALA A 82 -3.11 16.05 10.09
C ALA A 82 -2.28 17.30 9.72
N HIS A 83 -1.22 17.14 8.92
CA HIS A 83 -0.54 18.26 8.28
C HIS A 83 -1.24 18.74 6.99
N ALA A 84 -2.17 17.96 6.44
CA ALA A 84 -2.85 18.29 5.18
C ALA A 84 -4.35 18.48 5.36
N ILE A 85 -4.97 17.80 6.33
CA ILE A 85 -6.41 17.88 6.57
C ILE A 85 -6.71 17.71 8.06
N VAL A 86 -7.55 18.58 8.60
CA VAL A 86 -8.02 18.51 10.00
C VAL A 86 -9.49 18.85 10.02
N ALA A 87 -10.29 18.03 10.68
CA ALA A 87 -11.69 18.33 10.95
C ALA A 87 -11.93 18.52 12.44
N VAL A 88 -12.89 19.37 12.73
CA VAL A 88 -13.59 19.38 14.01
C VAL A 88 -14.80 18.46 13.89
N ILE A 89 -14.88 17.48 14.79
CA ILE A 89 -16.03 16.59 14.91
C ILE A 89 -16.80 16.92 16.19
N ALA A 90 -18.12 17.03 16.07
CA ALA A 90 -19.01 16.99 17.23
C ALA A 90 -19.19 15.53 17.65
N LEU A 91 -18.92 15.23 18.91
CA LEU A 91 -19.07 13.89 19.48
C LEU A 91 -20.50 13.71 19.99
N GLU A 92 -21.10 12.55 19.70
CA GLU A 92 -22.49 12.26 19.99
C GLU A 92 -22.65 10.88 20.63
N GLY A 93 -23.75 10.71 21.36
CA GLY A 93 -24.07 9.47 22.09
C GLY A 93 -23.18 9.26 23.31
N THR A 94 -22.75 8.01 23.53
CA THR A 94 -21.83 7.70 24.63
C THR A 94 -20.41 8.15 24.27
N VAL A 95 -19.80 8.98 25.12
CA VAL A 95 -18.42 9.45 24.96
C VAL A 95 -17.59 9.01 26.16
N LEU A 96 -16.46 8.37 25.89
CA LEU A 96 -15.43 8.03 26.88
C LEU A 96 -14.25 8.97 26.70
N GLU A 97 -13.89 9.66 27.77
CA GLU A 97 -12.70 10.47 27.81
C GLU A 97 -11.46 9.59 28.05
N GLY A 98 -10.40 9.84 27.31
CA GLY A 98 -9.10 9.22 27.46
C GLY A 98 -7.99 10.25 27.66
N GLU A 99 -6.76 9.78 27.86
CA GLU A 99 -5.62 10.66 28.17
C GLU A 99 -5.28 11.68 27.06
N ARG A 100 -5.67 11.40 25.81
CA ARG A 100 -5.29 12.16 24.61
C ARG A 100 -6.47 12.79 23.87
N GLY A 101 -7.68 12.57 24.36
CA GLY A 101 -8.90 12.95 23.67
C GLY A 101 -10.06 12.03 24.04
N TYR A 102 -10.85 11.64 23.06
CA TYR A 102 -12.15 11.05 23.28
C TYR A 102 -12.38 9.84 22.39
N ARG A 103 -13.29 8.98 22.83
CA ARG A 103 -13.85 7.89 22.05
C ARG A 103 -15.36 7.93 22.13
N ALA A 104 -16.03 8.14 21.00
CA ALA A 104 -17.48 8.36 20.92
C ALA A 104 -18.21 7.25 20.16
N GLU A 105 -19.52 7.18 20.39
CA GLU A 105 -20.45 6.28 19.71
C GLU A 105 -20.79 6.78 18.32
N ALA A 106 -21.08 8.06 18.21
CA ALA A 106 -21.35 8.73 16.95
C ALA A 106 -20.55 10.04 16.88
N ALA A 107 -20.34 10.52 15.68
CA ALA A 107 -19.75 11.83 15.46
C ALA A 107 -20.17 12.39 14.10
N ARG A 108 -20.20 13.72 14.02
CA ARG A 108 -20.37 14.44 12.75
C ARG A 108 -19.29 15.48 12.55
N ILE A 109 -18.84 15.65 11.33
CA ILE A 109 -17.93 16.72 10.94
C ILE A 109 -18.74 18.02 10.96
N VAL A 110 -18.26 19.02 11.70
CA VAL A 110 -18.88 20.34 11.77
C VAL A 110 -18.05 21.41 11.08
N ALA A 111 -16.74 21.21 11.03
CA ALA A 111 -15.82 22.11 10.35
C ALA A 111 -14.60 21.35 9.83
N LEU A 112 -13.99 21.88 8.76
CA LEU A 112 -12.87 21.26 8.06
C LEU A 112 -11.87 22.32 7.59
N TRP A 113 -10.60 22.04 7.82
CA TRP A 113 -9.48 22.69 7.15
C TRP A 113 -8.78 21.66 6.24
N ALA A 114 -8.44 22.09 5.03
CA ALA A 114 -7.71 21.27 4.06
C ALA A 114 -6.68 22.13 3.33
N ASP A 115 -5.41 21.74 3.42
CA ASP A 115 -4.30 22.48 2.82
C ASP A 115 -4.26 22.26 1.30
N SER A 116 -4.62 23.29 0.54
CA SER A 116 -4.63 23.23 -0.93
C SER A 116 -3.24 23.16 -1.56
N THR A 117 -2.18 23.54 -0.83
CA THR A 117 -0.79 23.41 -1.31
C THR A 117 -0.29 21.97 -1.24
N ILE A 118 -0.77 21.21 -0.25
CA ILE A 118 -0.42 19.80 -0.07
C ILE A 118 -1.35 18.87 -0.85
N LEU A 119 -2.67 19.11 -0.80
CA LEU A 119 -3.66 18.25 -1.43
C LEU A 119 -3.97 18.61 -2.89
N GLY A 120 -3.66 19.84 -3.29
CA GLY A 120 -4.08 20.41 -4.57
C GLY A 120 -5.49 21.00 -4.53
N ALA A 121 -5.67 22.17 -5.15
CA ALA A 121 -6.93 22.91 -5.13
C ALA A 121 -8.13 22.11 -5.68
N GLU A 122 -7.91 21.29 -6.71
CA GLU A 122 -8.95 20.48 -7.33
C GLU A 122 -9.50 19.41 -6.37
N LEU A 123 -8.61 18.77 -5.60
CA LEU A 123 -9.02 17.78 -4.60
C LEU A 123 -9.75 18.45 -3.43
N VAL A 124 -9.28 19.62 -2.98
CA VAL A 124 -9.98 20.41 -1.96
C VAL A 124 -11.38 20.79 -2.42
N ALA A 125 -11.55 21.22 -3.67
CA ALA A 125 -12.86 21.52 -4.23
C ALA A 125 -13.80 20.29 -4.23
N ARG A 126 -13.28 19.10 -4.55
CA ARG A 126 -14.06 17.84 -4.46
C ARG A 126 -14.46 17.51 -3.03
N ILE A 127 -13.56 17.67 -2.05
CA ILE A 127 -13.87 17.46 -0.63
C ILE A 127 -15.00 18.40 -0.21
N ARG A 128 -14.91 19.69 -0.57
CA ARG A 128 -15.95 20.70 -0.29
C ARG A 128 -17.30 20.32 -0.90
N GLY A 129 -17.30 19.83 -2.15
CA GLY A 129 -18.53 19.37 -2.83
C GLY A 129 -19.21 18.18 -2.15
N HIS A 130 -18.45 17.29 -1.50
CA HIS A 130 -19.00 16.16 -0.76
C HIS A 130 -19.54 16.51 0.63
N LEU A 131 -19.19 17.69 1.16
CA LEU A 131 -19.52 18.14 2.50
C LEU A 131 -20.08 19.58 2.46
N PRO A 132 -21.23 19.80 1.80
CA PRO A 132 -21.78 21.14 1.59
C PRO A 132 -22.20 21.83 2.89
N ASP A 133 -22.61 21.05 3.90
CA ASP A 133 -23.10 21.57 5.19
C ASP A 133 -21.99 21.77 6.23
N VAL A 134 -20.74 21.45 5.88
CA VAL A 134 -19.57 21.58 6.77
C VAL A 134 -18.96 22.97 6.58
N ALA A 135 -18.61 23.65 7.67
CA ALA A 135 -17.87 24.90 7.59
C ALA A 135 -16.43 24.65 7.11
N HIS A 136 -16.00 25.33 6.05
CA HIS A 136 -14.66 25.17 5.48
C HIS A 136 -13.78 26.36 5.85
N PHE A 137 -12.56 26.06 6.29
CA PHE A 137 -11.56 27.02 6.70
C PHE A 137 -10.32 26.90 5.80
N ASP A 138 -9.72 28.04 5.47
CA ASP A 138 -8.47 28.09 4.70
C ASP A 138 -7.23 28.02 5.61
N ASP A 139 -7.39 28.36 6.90
CA ASP A 139 -6.36 28.31 7.93
C ASP A 139 -6.75 27.41 9.12
N VAL A 140 -5.78 26.63 9.62
CA VAL A 140 -6.02 25.65 10.70
C VAL A 140 -6.14 26.31 12.08
N GLU A 141 -5.46 27.44 12.29
CA GLU A 141 -5.55 28.17 13.55
C GLU A 141 -6.90 28.89 13.64
N GLU A 142 -7.42 29.40 12.52
CA GLU A 142 -8.79 29.92 12.44
C GLU A 142 -9.84 28.84 12.75
N LEU A 143 -9.67 27.63 12.18
CA LEU A 143 -10.52 26.47 12.49
C LEU A 143 -10.55 26.19 14.00
N ILE A 144 -9.39 26.21 14.67
CA ILE A 144 -9.30 25.94 16.12
C ILE A 144 -9.89 27.09 16.93
N ALA A 145 -9.59 28.33 16.56
CA ALA A 145 -10.09 29.52 17.24
C ALA A 145 -11.62 29.61 17.21
N ALA A 146 -12.24 29.18 16.10
CA ALA A 146 -13.69 29.13 15.95
C ALA A 146 -14.39 28.10 16.87
N HIS A 147 -13.64 27.18 17.50
CA HIS A 147 -14.18 26.10 18.32
C HIS A 147 -13.52 26.09 19.72
N PRO A 148 -13.86 27.04 20.60
CA PRO A 148 -13.22 27.19 21.92
C PRO A 148 -13.37 25.96 22.84
N GLY A 149 -14.37 25.11 22.59
CA GLY A 149 -14.57 23.84 23.29
C GLY A 149 -13.56 22.74 22.94
N LEU A 150 -12.67 22.95 21.96
CA LEU A 150 -11.60 22.01 21.62
C LEU A 150 -10.49 21.91 22.65
N ARG A 151 -10.50 22.71 23.72
CA ARG A 151 -9.45 22.63 24.74
C ARG A 151 -9.72 21.43 25.64
N HIS A 152 -9.07 20.31 25.36
CA HIS A 152 -8.79 19.35 26.42
C HIS A 152 -7.74 19.98 27.32
N THR A 153 -8.15 20.84 28.25
CA THR A 153 -7.31 21.15 29.39
C THR A 153 -7.16 19.83 30.13
N ARG A 154 -6.09 19.09 29.82
CA ARG A 154 -5.64 17.98 30.65
C ARG A 154 -5.81 18.45 32.09
N PRO A 155 -6.66 17.82 32.91
CA PRO A 155 -6.79 18.21 34.30
C PRO A 155 -5.37 18.25 34.84
N PRO A 156 -4.90 19.37 35.44
CA PRO A 156 -3.52 19.49 35.88
C PRO A 156 -3.21 18.22 36.66
N ARG A 157 -2.26 17.44 36.14
CA ARG A 157 -1.87 16.17 36.76
C ARG A 157 -1.59 16.53 38.22
N PRO A 158 -2.30 15.97 39.21
CA PRO A 158 -2.13 16.37 40.59
C PRO A 158 -0.63 16.31 40.89
N ALA A 159 -0.06 17.46 41.25
CA ALA A 159 1.39 17.70 41.27
C ALA A 159 2.12 16.92 42.38
N GLY A 160 1.47 15.95 43.01
CA GLY A 160 2.00 15.17 44.10
C GLY A 160 1.36 13.79 44.14
N ASP A 161 2.02 12.82 43.53
CA ASP A 161 2.24 11.55 44.21
C ASP A 161 3.50 10.88 43.66
N THR A 162 4.65 11.50 43.94
CA THR A 162 5.97 10.83 43.89
C THR A 162 6.22 10.02 45.16
N SER A 163 5.20 9.79 46.00
CA SER A 163 5.36 9.02 47.22
C SER A 163 5.40 7.53 46.88
N GLY A 164 6.59 6.95 47.04
CA GLY A 164 6.78 5.52 47.00
C GLY A 164 5.81 4.81 47.95
N ALA A 165 4.85 4.09 47.38
CA ALA A 165 4.10 3.07 48.08
C ALA A 165 4.14 1.80 47.26
N LEU A 166 5.13 0.97 47.58
CA LEU A 166 5.07 -0.48 47.46
C LEU A 166 3.70 -0.95 47.98
N ARG A 167 2.74 -1.16 47.09
CA ARG A 167 1.51 -1.89 47.39
C ARG A 167 1.46 -3.12 46.49
N THR A 168 1.99 -4.19 47.06
CA THR A 168 1.71 -5.59 46.77
C THR A 168 0.19 -5.82 46.87
N GLY A 169 -0.53 -5.47 45.82
CA GLY A 169 -1.98 -5.56 45.76
C GLY A 169 -2.41 -5.98 44.36
N ARG A 170 -2.32 -7.28 44.10
CA ARG A 170 -2.90 -8.07 43.00
C ARG A 170 -4.06 -7.38 42.26
N ARG A 171 -3.77 -6.54 41.27
CA ARG A 171 -4.73 -6.06 40.26
C ARG A 171 -4.49 -6.80 38.95
N ARG A 172 -5.32 -7.82 38.69
CA ARG A 172 -5.62 -8.29 37.33
C ARG A 172 -6.35 -7.14 36.63
N GLY A 173 -5.67 -6.37 35.77
CA GLY A 173 -6.32 -5.27 35.06
C GLY A 173 -5.41 -4.35 34.24
N LEU A 174 -4.15 -4.73 33.98
CA LEU A 174 -3.19 -3.93 33.22
C LEU A 174 -2.56 -4.78 32.12
N LEU A 175 -3.35 -5.08 31.09
CA LEU A 175 -2.85 -5.58 29.80
C LEU A 175 -3.51 -4.86 28.61
N VAL A 176 -3.94 -3.61 28.76
CA VAL A 176 -4.49 -2.81 27.63
C VAL A 176 -3.49 -1.75 27.13
N GLY A 177 -2.42 -1.44 27.87
CA GLY A 177 -1.51 -0.33 27.53
C GLY A 177 -0.31 -0.64 26.61
N ARG A 178 -0.10 -1.90 26.17
CA ARG A 178 1.13 -2.28 25.42
C ARG A 178 0.89 -2.96 24.07
N TRP A 179 -0.36 -3.11 23.65
CA TRP A 179 -0.76 -3.87 22.47
C TRP A 179 -0.44 -3.26 21.10
N PRO A 180 -0.45 -1.92 20.87
CA PRO A 180 -0.24 -1.42 19.51
C PRO A 180 1.23 -1.49 19.06
N VAL A 181 2.19 -1.33 19.97
CA VAL A 181 3.63 -1.36 19.62
C VAL A 181 4.11 -2.77 19.30
N GLN A 182 3.64 -3.78 20.04
CA GLN A 182 4.04 -5.18 19.80
C GLN A 182 3.45 -5.73 18.48
N ARG A 183 2.24 -5.30 18.07
CA ARG A 183 1.68 -5.68 16.77
C ARG A 183 2.33 -4.94 15.60
N ALA A 184 2.69 -3.67 15.74
CA ALA A 184 3.46 -2.96 14.73
C ALA A 184 4.84 -3.62 14.49
N HIS A 185 5.50 -4.06 15.57
CA HIS A 185 6.71 -4.87 15.48
C HIS A 185 6.47 -6.22 14.82
N ALA A 186 5.37 -6.93 15.13
CA ALA A 186 5.05 -8.21 14.50
C ALA A 186 4.79 -8.08 12.99
N VAL A 187 4.09 -7.02 12.55
CA VAL A 187 3.86 -6.74 11.12
C VAL A 187 5.15 -6.33 10.41
N ALA A 188 6.01 -5.53 11.05
CA ALA A 188 7.31 -5.16 10.51
C ALA A 188 8.25 -6.38 10.38
N VAL A 189 8.27 -7.25 11.39
CA VAL A 189 9.02 -8.51 11.40
C VAL A 189 8.48 -9.47 10.32
N GLY A 190 7.16 -9.58 10.17
CA GLY A 190 6.55 -10.37 9.08
C GLY A 190 6.93 -9.87 7.70
N ARG A 191 6.89 -8.54 7.46
CA ARG A 191 7.33 -7.92 6.20
C ARG A 191 8.82 -8.12 5.93
N TRP A 192 9.65 -8.11 6.97
CA TRP A 192 11.07 -8.39 6.85
C TRP A 192 11.33 -9.86 6.47
N TRP A 193 10.63 -10.81 7.10
CA TRP A 193 10.73 -12.24 6.76
C TRP A 193 10.26 -12.56 5.34
N ILE A 194 9.22 -11.89 4.84
CA ILE A 194 8.80 -12.03 3.44
C ILE A 194 9.90 -11.57 2.48
N ARG A 195 10.55 -10.43 2.77
CA ARG A 195 11.68 -9.93 1.95
C ARG A 195 12.88 -10.86 2.01
N VAL A 196 13.24 -11.36 3.20
CA VAL A 196 14.35 -12.31 3.38
C VAL A 196 14.04 -13.62 2.66
N GLY A 197 12.83 -14.16 2.80
CA GLY A 197 12.37 -15.35 2.08
C GLY A 197 12.46 -15.17 0.57
N MET A 198 12.01 -14.03 0.05
CA MET A 198 12.11 -13.70 -1.38
C MET A 198 13.57 -13.67 -1.86
N TRP A 199 14.49 -13.03 -1.12
CA TRP A 199 15.91 -12.99 -1.48
C TRP A 199 16.58 -14.37 -1.40
N VAL A 200 16.24 -15.19 -0.39
CA VAL A 200 16.74 -16.56 -0.28
C VAL A 200 16.22 -17.42 -1.44
N SER A 201 14.97 -17.25 -1.88
CA SER A 201 14.45 -17.92 -3.06
C SER A 201 15.15 -17.48 -4.35
N VAL A 202 15.44 -16.18 -4.52
CA VAL A 202 16.16 -15.66 -5.69
C VAL A 202 17.61 -16.16 -5.71
N LEU A 203 18.32 -16.13 -4.57
CA LEU A 203 19.71 -16.62 -4.48
C LEU A 203 19.80 -18.13 -4.62
N GLY A 204 18.88 -18.87 -3.99
CA GLY A 204 18.75 -20.32 -4.16
C GLY A 204 18.45 -20.69 -5.61
N TRP A 205 17.61 -19.92 -6.29
CA TRP A 205 17.33 -20.10 -7.71
C TRP A 205 18.55 -19.85 -8.60
N HIS A 206 19.31 -18.78 -8.37
CA HIS A 206 20.54 -18.53 -9.13
C HIS A 206 21.61 -19.60 -8.89
N GLY A 207 21.76 -20.09 -7.66
CA GLY A 207 22.63 -21.22 -7.36
C GLY A 207 22.18 -22.52 -8.05
N PHE A 208 20.87 -22.77 -8.06
CA PHE A 208 20.28 -23.95 -8.70
C PHE A 208 20.41 -23.92 -10.23
N VAL A 209 20.18 -22.76 -10.87
CA VAL A 209 20.34 -22.59 -12.31
C VAL A 209 21.81 -22.71 -12.74
N GLY A 210 22.74 -22.21 -11.93
CA GLY A 210 24.17 -22.43 -12.16
C GLY A 210 24.56 -23.90 -12.10
N ALA A 211 23.98 -24.65 -11.15
CA ALA A 211 24.19 -26.10 -11.02
C ALA A 211 23.54 -26.89 -12.17
N ASP A 212 22.34 -26.51 -12.61
CA ASP A 212 21.64 -27.15 -13.73
C ASP A 212 22.39 -26.99 -15.06
N ALA A 213 22.94 -25.79 -15.32
CA ALA A 213 23.78 -25.53 -16.49
C ALA A 213 25.07 -26.38 -16.51
N LEU A 214 25.58 -26.77 -15.33
CA LEU A 214 26.74 -27.65 -15.18
C LEU A 214 26.37 -29.14 -15.25
N LEU A 215 25.16 -29.52 -14.81
CA LEU A 215 24.74 -30.91 -14.65
C LEU A 215 23.81 -31.41 -15.78
N GLY A 216 23.31 -30.54 -16.65
CA GLY A 216 22.53 -30.91 -17.83
C GLY A 216 21.10 -31.39 -17.52
N LEU A 217 20.45 -30.87 -16.48
CA LEU A 217 19.08 -31.26 -16.07
C LEU A 217 18.00 -30.40 -16.75
N GLY A 218 18.16 -30.11 -18.05
CA GLY A 218 17.31 -29.17 -18.81
C GLY A 218 15.79 -29.45 -18.80
N ARG A 219 15.36 -30.67 -18.42
CA ARG A 219 13.93 -30.98 -18.26
C ARG A 219 13.30 -30.35 -17.02
N LEU A 220 14.10 -30.08 -15.99
CA LEU A 220 13.62 -29.57 -14.71
C LEU A 220 13.48 -28.05 -14.74
N THR A 221 14.34 -27.36 -15.50
CA THR A 221 14.21 -25.94 -15.80
C THR A 221 12.97 -25.62 -16.63
N ASP A 222 12.67 -26.42 -17.65
CA ASP A 222 11.45 -26.25 -18.46
C ASP A 222 10.17 -26.41 -17.60
N ALA A 223 10.12 -27.40 -16.71
CA ALA A 223 8.99 -27.61 -15.80
C ALA A 223 8.79 -26.44 -14.83
N LEU A 224 9.89 -25.88 -14.31
CA LEU A 224 9.85 -24.74 -13.39
C LEU A 224 9.40 -23.44 -14.09
N ILE A 225 9.76 -23.24 -15.36
CA ILE A 225 9.26 -22.12 -16.18
C ILE A 225 7.75 -22.24 -16.40
N ASP A 226 7.25 -23.44 -16.68
CA ASP A 226 5.82 -23.67 -16.87
C ASP A 226 5.01 -23.47 -15.59
N VAL A 227 5.55 -23.84 -14.42
CA VAL A 227 4.94 -23.53 -13.12
C VAL A 227 4.89 -22.02 -12.88
N GLY A 228 5.98 -21.28 -13.15
CA GLY A 228 6.01 -19.83 -13.02
C GLY A 228 5.02 -19.13 -13.95
N ARG A 229 4.89 -19.61 -15.20
CA ARG A 229 3.92 -19.11 -16.18
C ARG A 229 2.47 -19.36 -15.72
N SER A 230 2.18 -20.55 -15.22
CA SER A 230 0.85 -20.93 -14.73
C SER A 230 0.45 -20.13 -13.48
N ALA A 231 1.38 -19.92 -12.56
CA ALA A 231 1.16 -19.10 -11.36
C ALA A 231 0.89 -17.62 -11.70
N THR A 232 1.62 -17.07 -12.68
CA THR A 232 1.43 -15.69 -13.16
C THR A 232 0.08 -15.54 -13.84
N ALA A 233 -0.29 -16.49 -14.71
CA ALA A 233 -1.60 -16.50 -15.36
C ALA A 233 -2.73 -16.60 -14.33
N ALA A 234 -2.64 -17.50 -13.36
CA ALA A 234 -3.63 -17.63 -12.29
C ALA A 234 -3.77 -16.34 -11.46
N ALA A 235 -2.66 -15.67 -11.14
CA ALA A 235 -2.68 -14.40 -10.41
C ALA A 235 -3.38 -13.28 -11.19
N LEU A 236 -3.19 -13.22 -12.51
CA LEU A 236 -3.91 -12.29 -13.39
C LEU A 236 -5.41 -12.59 -13.41
N THR A 237 -5.80 -13.86 -13.56
CA THR A 237 -7.21 -14.26 -13.67
C THR A 237 -7.97 -14.09 -12.35
N LEU A 238 -7.31 -14.30 -11.21
CA LEU A 238 -7.93 -14.28 -9.88
C LEU A 238 -7.91 -12.90 -9.21
N GLY A 239 -7.37 -11.86 -9.86
CA GLY A 239 -7.34 -10.50 -9.31
C GLY A 239 -6.45 -10.40 -8.07
N ALA A 240 -5.19 -10.84 -8.19
CA ALA A 240 -4.25 -10.79 -7.08
C ALA A 240 -4.12 -9.37 -6.48
N PRO A 241 -4.07 -9.24 -5.14
CA PRO A 241 -3.99 -7.95 -4.47
C PRO A 241 -2.70 -7.21 -4.86
N ASP A 242 -2.74 -5.87 -4.86
CA ASP A 242 -1.64 -5.00 -5.31
C ASP A 242 -0.27 -5.33 -4.66
N GLU A 243 -0.28 -5.85 -3.44
CA GLU A 243 0.93 -6.23 -2.69
C GLU A 243 1.62 -7.48 -3.25
N MET A 244 0.89 -8.36 -3.97
CA MET A 244 1.39 -9.63 -4.48
C MET A 244 2.20 -9.47 -5.79
N TRP A 245 1.95 -8.41 -6.55
CA TRP A 245 2.66 -8.13 -7.82
C TRP A 245 4.17 -7.92 -7.63
N TRP A 246 4.59 -7.43 -6.46
CA TRP A 246 5.99 -7.24 -6.13
C TRP A 246 6.77 -8.56 -5.99
N GLY A 247 6.11 -9.65 -5.64
CA GLY A 247 6.71 -10.99 -5.61
C GLY A 247 6.77 -11.65 -6.99
N LEU A 248 5.84 -11.31 -7.88
CA LEU A 248 5.74 -11.88 -9.22
C LEU A 248 6.63 -11.17 -10.25
N LEU A 249 6.90 -9.87 -10.07
CA LEU A 249 7.74 -9.09 -10.99
C LEU A 249 9.16 -9.67 -11.15
N PRO A 250 9.90 -10.01 -10.07
CA PRO A 250 11.23 -10.60 -10.18
C PRO A 250 11.21 -11.95 -10.91
N LEU A 251 10.19 -12.78 -10.66
CA LEU A 251 10.01 -14.06 -11.36
C LEU A 251 9.77 -13.87 -12.86
N ALA A 252 8.96 -12.88 -13.24
CA ALA A 252 8.71 -12.54 -14.65
C ALA A 252 9.98 -12.00 -15.36
N VAL A 253 10.77 -11.16 -14.69
CA VAL A 253 12.05 -10.65 -15.23
C VAL A 253 13.05 -11.78 -15.40
N VAL A 254 13.19 -12.65 -14.39
CA VAL A 254 14.09 -13.82 -14.46
C VAL A 254 13.65 -14.77 -15.56
N ALA A 255 12.35 -15.05 -15.71
CA ALA A 255 11.83 -15.86 -16.80
C ALA A 255 12.13 -15.24 -18.18
N GLY A 256 11.95 -13.93 -18.33
CA GLY A 256 12.27 -13.20 -19.56
C GLY A 256 13.77 -13.27 -19.92
N LEU A 257 14.65 -13.02 -18.94
CA LEU A 257 16.10 -13.13 -19.13
C LEU A 257 16.54 -14.56 -19.46
N TYR A 258 15.90 -15.57 -18.86
CA TYR A 258 16.17 -16.98 -19.11
C TYR A 258 15.64 -17.47 -20.47
N ILE A 259 14.59 -16.86 -21.02
CA ILE A 259 14.17 -17.13 -22.40
C ILE A 259 15.20 -16.56 -23.39
N ILE A 260 15.84 -15.44 -23.07
CA ILE A 260 16.75 -14.75 -23.99
C ILE A 260 18.18 -15.31 -23.94
N ALA A 261 18.70 -15.68 -22.77
CA ALA A 261 20.08 -16.16 -22.61
C ALA A 261 20.44 -17.40 -23.46
N PRO A 262 19.66 -18.50 -23.50
CA PRO A 262 19.98 -19.68 -24.29
C PRO A 262 19.76 -19.45 -25.79
N THR A 263 18.97 -18.44 -26.20
CA THR A 263 18.80 -18.14 -27.64
C THR A 263 20.08 -17.63 -28.30
N ARG A 264 20.97 -16.95 -27.57
CA ARG A 264 22.30 -16.57 -28.10
C ARG A 264 23.25 -17.76 -28.24
N THR A 265 23.20 -18.70 -27.29
CA THR A 265 24.07 -19.88 -27.31
C THR A 265 23.59 -20.92 -28.32
N LEU A 266 22.28 -21.10 -28.48
CA LEU A 266 21.67 -21.98 -29.48
C LEU A 266 21.69 -21.39 -30.90
N ALA A 267 21.49 -20.08 -31.07
CA ALA A 267 21.62 -19.43 -32.39
C ALA A 267 23.04 -19.53 -32.96
N ARG A 268 24.06 -19.55 -32.10
CA ARG A 268 25.46 -19.78 -32.52
C ARG A 268 25.77 -21.23 -32.90
N ARG A 269 24.95 -22.21 -32.48
CA ARG A 269 25.24 -23.64 -32.67
C ARG A 269 24.33 -24.39 -33.64
N PHE A 270 23.08 -23.96 -33.87
CA PHE A 270 22.09 -24.85 -34.52
C PHE A 270 21.15 -24.25 -35.59
N MET A 271 21.31 -23.01 -36.09
CA MET A 271 20.52 -22.52 -37.25
C MET A 271 18.98 -22.76 -37.17
N TYR A 272 18.32 -22.56 -36.01
CA TYR A 272 16.86 -22.63 -35.90
C TYR A 272 16.23 -21.26 -35.59
N PRO A 273 16.03 -20.39 -36.59
CA PRO A 273 15.51 -19.03 -36.39
C PRO A 273 14.02 -18.99 -35.98
N ALA A 274 13.20 -19.96 -36.39
CA ALA A 274 11.75 -19.94 -36.16
C ALA A 274 11.37 -20.19 -34.69
N ALA A 275 12.00 -21.17 -34.03
CA ALA A 275 11.73 -21.48 -32.62
C ALA A 275 12.17 -20.35 -31.67
N VAL A 276 13.28 -19.68 -32.00
CA VAL A 276 13.76 -18.50 -31.27
C VAL A 276 12.80 -17.32 -31.44
N ALA A 277 12.32 -17.07 -32.67
CA ALA A 277 11.36 -16.00 -32.94
C ALA A 277 10.03 -16.20 -32.20
N ALA A 278 9.52 -17.44 -32.16
CA ALA A 278 8.29 -17.77 -31.42
C ALA A 278 8.43 -17.51 -29.91
N ARG A 279 9.58 -17.89 -29.31
CA ARG A 279 9.86 -17.67 -27.88
C ARG A 279 10.02 -16.19 -27.52
N VAL A 280 10.68 -15.40 -28.38
CA VAL A 280 10.82 -13.94 -28.19
C VAL A 280 9.47 -13.22 -28.32
N THR A 281 8.63 -13.66 -29.26
CA THR A 281 7.28 -13.11 -29.43
C THR A 281 6.38 -13.41 -28.22
N SER A 282 6.50 -14.61 -27.64
CA SER A 282 5.76 -14.95 -26.42
C SER A 282 6.25 -14.22 -25.16
N ALA A 283 7.55 -13.95 -25.04
CA ALA A 283 8.08 -13.19 -23.90
C ALA A 283 7.66 -11.71 -23.97
N SER A 284 7.65 -11.14 -25.18
CA SER A 284 7.24 -9.75 -25.40
C SER A 284 5.75 -9.52 -25.14
N SER A 285 4.86 -10.48 -25.42
CA SER A 285 3.44 -10.36 -25.08
C SER A 285 3.17 -10.40 -23.56
N ILE A 286 3.93 -11.19 -22.81
CA ILE A 286 3.84 -11.23 -21.34
C ILE A 286 4.33 -9.92 -20.73
N VAL A 287 5.45 -9.38 -21.23
CA VAL A 287 5.97 -8.08 -20.78
C VAL A 287 4.98 -6.96 -21.12
N ALA A 288 4.39 -6.95 -22.31
CA ALA A 288 3.37 -5.97 -22.69
C ALA A 288 2.14 -6.06 -21.77
N ALA A 289 1.62 -7.25 -21.51
CA ALA A 289 0.48 -7.45 -20.61
C ALA A 289 0.76 -7.01 -19.16
N LEU A 290 2.01 -7.18 -18.68
CA LEU A 290 2.42 -6.69 -17.37
C LEU A 290 2.57 -5.16 -17.34
N LEU A 291 3.07 -4.55 -18.42
CA LEU A 291 3.24 -3.10 -18.53
C LEU A 291 1.90 -2.35 -18.62
N ASP A 292 0.88 -2.97 -19.21
CA ASP A 292 -0.47 -2.41 -19.30
C ASP A 292 -1.24 -2.48 -17.97
N HIS A 293 -0.73 -3.18 -16.95
CA HIS A 293 -1.38 -3.26 -15.65
C HIS A 293 -1.16 -1.97 -14.83
N PRO A 294 -2.23 -1.29 -14.35
CA PRO A 294 -2.15 0.06 -13.77
C PRO A 294 -1.29 0.16 -12.49
N SER A 295 -1.20 -0.92 -11.72
CA SER A 295 -0.36 -0.99 -10.52
C SER A 295 1.14 -1.17 -10.84
N VAL A 296 1.45 -1.74 -12.01
CA VAL A 296 2.82 -2.01 -12.47
C VAL A 296 3.40 -0.80 -13.22
N ALA A 297 2.58 -0.12 -14.03
CA ALA A 297 2.97 1.08 -14.79
C ALA A 297 3.54 2.24 -13.94
N ARG A 298 3.23 2.28 -12.64
CA ARG A 298 3.68 3.35 -11.72
C ARG A 298 4.99 3.03 -10.98
N ALA A 299 5.57 1.83 -11.18
CA ALA A 299 6.75 1.41 -10.46
C ALA A 299 8.05 1.79 -11.19
N PRO A 300 9.04 2.44 -10.52
CA PRO A 300 10.31 2.84 -11.14
C PRO A 300 11.16 1.64 -11.64
N VAL A 301 10.99 0.46 -11.04
CA VAL A 301 11.66 -0.79 -11.43
C VAL A 301 11.18 -1.30 -12.80
N VAL A 302 9.96 -0.96 -13.19
CA VAL A 302 9.34 -1.39 -14.44
C VAL A 302 9.91 -0.62 -15.62
N TRP A 303 10.22 0.66 -15.44
CA TRP A 303 10.97 1.45 -16.43
C TRP A 303 12.36 0.90 -16.69
N LEU A 304 13.10 0.51 -15.63
CA LEU A 304 14.40 -0.15 -15.75
C LEU A 304 14.31 -1.48 -16.50
N THR A 305 13.28 -2.26 -16.24
CA THR A 305 13.05 -3.55 -16.91
C THR A 305 12.68 -3.37 -18.38
N ALA A 306 11.76 -2.45 -18.68
CA ALA A 306 11.36 -2.11 -20.05
C ALA A 306 12.55 -1.58 -20.86
N VAL A 307 13.33 -0.66 -20.30
CA VAL A 307 14.56 -0.14 -20.92
C VAL A 307 15.56 -1.27 -21.18
N THR A 308 15.76 -2.17 -20.23
CA THR A 308 16.69 -3.30 -20.38
C THR A 308 16.23 -4.24 -21.51
N VAL A 309 14.94 -4.55 -21.60
CA VAL A 309 14.36 -5.39 -22.66
C VAL A 309 14.44 -4.68 -24.02
N SER A 310 14.12 -3.39 -24.10
CA SER A 310 14.22 -2.60 -25.33
C SER A 310 15.67 -2.49 -25.84
N VAL A 311 16.63 -2.24 -24.96
CA VAL A 311 18.06 -2.24 -25.31
C VAL A 311 18.49 -3.61 -25.83
N LEU A 312 18.03 -4.71 -25.22
CA LEU A 312 18.34 -6.05 -25.69
C LEU A 312 17.74 -6.36 -27.07
N ILE A 313 16.51 -5.92 -27.33
CA ILE A 313 15.85 -6.05 -28.65
C ILE A 313 16.61 -5.27 -29.72
N VAL A 314 17.07 -4.05 -29.41
CA VAL A 314 17.88 -3.24 -30.33
C VAL A 314 19.20 -3.94 -30.64
N ILE A 315 19.91 -4.46 -29.62
CA ILE A 315 21.18 -5.18 -29.81
C ILE A 315 21.00 -6.45 -30.67
N VAL A 316 19.86 -7.15 -30.54
CA VAL A 316 19.56 -8.33 -31.37
C VAL A 316 19.22 -7.94 -32.82
N ARG A 317 18.61 -6.76 -33.04
CA ARG A 317 18.31 -6.25 -34.39
C ARG A 317 19.52 -5.63 -35.10
N SER A 318 20.48 -5.10 -34.36
CA SER A 318 21.66 -4.42 -34.90
C SER A 318 22.84 -5.35 -35.23
N ASP A 319 22.65 -6.67 -35.22
CA ASP A 319 23.70 -7.63 -35.59
C ASP A 319 24.06 -7.47 -37.10
N PRO A 320 25.27 -6.97 -37.43
CA PRO A 320 25.65 -6.65 -38.81
C PRO A 320 25.78 -7.89 -39.70
N SER A 321 25.87 -9.08 -39.10
CA SER A 321 25.99 -10.35 -39.84
C SER A 321 24.76 -10.68 -40.70
N ARG A 322 23.63 -9.99 -40.50
CA ARG A 322 22.42 -10.11 -41.32
C ARG A 322 22.35 -9.18 -42.53
N ASN A 323 23.21 -8.16 -42.63
CA ASN A 323 23.16 -7.17 -43.71
C ASN A 323 24.16 -7.46 -44.85
N GLY A 324 24.84 -8.61 -44.83
CA GLY A 324 25.88 -8.95 -45.80
C GLY A 324 25.49 -10.02 -46.81
N LEU A 325 24.50 -9.76 -47.68
CA LEU A 325 24.37 -10.50 -48.96
C LEU A 325 23.86 -9.55 -50.05
N GLY A 326 24.76 -9.15 -50.95
CA GLY A 326 24.41 -8.32 -52.11
C GLY A 326 25.61 -7.79 -52.89
N GLY A 327 26.57 -8.66 -53.22
CA GLY A 327 27.75 -8.32 -54.02
C GLY A 327 28.03 -9.37 -55.08
N THR A 328 27.17 -9.40 -56.10
CA THR A 328 27.22 -10.28 -57.28
C THR A 328 28.53 -10.11 -58.05
N LEU A 329 29.42 -11.10 -57.98
CA LEU A 329 30.57 -11.22 -58.89
C LEU A 329 30.16 -12.05 -60.12
N ILE A 330 29.67 -11.36 -61.14
CA ILE A 330 29.62 -11.83 -62.53
C ILE A 330 30.66 -11.03 -63.32
N ARG A 331 31.74 -11.69 -63.78
CA ARG A 331 32.43 -11.37 -65.05
C ARG A 331 33.30 -12.56 -65.44
N ARG A 332 32.79 -13.40 -66.35
CA ARG A 332 33.04 -13.41 -67.80
C ARG A 332 34.47 -13.77 -68.17
N SER A 333 34.63 -15.01 -68.58
CA SER A 333 35.61 -15.48 -69.55
C SER A 333 35.51 -14.68 -70.85
N THR A 334 36.66 -14.26 -71.39
CA THR A 334 36.85 -14.04 -72.83
C THR A 334 38.35 -14.03 -73.12
N LEU A 335 38.76 -15.07 -73.87
CA LEU A 335 39.79 -15.16 -74.91
C LEU A 335 41.04 -14.26 -74.84
N GLY A 336 42.18 -14.94 -74.92
CA GLY A 336 43.53 -14.42 -75.18
C GLY A 336 44.54 -15.55 -75.05
#